data_AF-A0A257ENX7-F1
#
_entry.id   AF-A0A257ENX7-F1
#
_cell.length_a   1.000
_cell.length_b   1.000
_cell.length_c   1.000
_cell.angle_alpha   90.00
_cell.angle_beta   90.00
_cell.angle_gamma   90.00
#
_symmetry.space_group_name_H-M   'P 1'
#
loop_
_entity.id
_entity.type
_entity.pdbx_description
1 polymer ?
#
loop_
_entity_poly.entity_id
_entity_poly.type
_entity_poly.pdbx_seq_one_letter_code
_entity_poly.pdbx_strand_id
1 'polypeptide(L)'
;MIRLALTAALLASTTPVLAAPSALLRCDGFGRRVSTGESVARGLVILGTLGLFGSAEADNPAARETGDKGIQACTDAMADQRVTGNPIRRAEVFLARGFRHYEMGHFAAAEEDAKTAQTMVVPDPAKPAFDRTVGVSALLLQALIRTAENKPEEAETLALAAAARRPWGNFTIEQALTVLMLSPTISPGEAKLLDRHFQLWPGSMRAQAREAAGDWAGAASDYAAVIKARVEGDEVLEARRAAVLALAGDTAGAEAAVKAVRQRIDELATKASGTDNAAQVAGQKVARADEMVQLARAQLALLAGRTDDAKAVLAGRERWLAPAPIVARVIANAQAKLGNSGIGSLSLDPAKVLADARAVKLNDLSGKKIVGLMMIAWPRYEDIDKANDFGKDIALPVPQVKQETARDGATLKIGLQREGATDTGNEAMLVLAANVAATRGAAEYAIVQRNSSLRLPREGLSDAFQTWQIVFPTDALWESQKGRSISIAAVQAELAPQFPAPPPVAKR
;
A
#
# COMPACT_ATOMS: atom_id res chain seq x y z
N MET A 1 -65.18 -47.59 -10.11
CA MET A 1 -63.98 -48.46 -10.26
C MET A 1 -62.77 -47.65 -9.84
N ILE A 2 -61.96 -48.26 -8.97
CA ILE A 2 -60.61 -47.87 -8.50
C ILE A 2 -60.52 -46.63 -7.60
N ARG A 3 -60.49 -46.93 -6.30
CA ARG A 3 -59.93 -46.15 -5.17
C ARG A 3 -58.45 -46.54 -4.97
N LEU A 4 -57.77 -45.77 -4.09
CA LEU A 4 -56.43 -45.96 -3.45
C LEU A 4 -55.23 -45.44 -4.25
N ALA A 5 -54.25 -44.72 -3.68
CA ALA A 5 -54.05 -44.19 -2.34
C ALA A 5 -53.04 -43.03 -2.42
N LEU A 6 -53.35 -41.89 -1.78
CA LEU A 6 -52.37 -40.84 -1.49
C LEU A 6 -51.57 -41.27 -0.25
N THR A 7 -50.33 -41.69 -0.43
CA THR A 7 -49.33 -41.73 0.65
C THR A 7 -48.51 -40.45 0.58
N ALA A 8 -48.79 -39.54 1.51
CA ALA A 8 -47.95 -38.39 1.81
C ALA A 8 -46.62 -38.90 2.38
N ALA A 9 -45.57 -38.93 1.57
CA ALA A 9 -44.20 -38.90 2.07
C ALA A 9 -43.82 -37.43 2.24
N LEU A 10 -43.88 -36.92 3.49
CA LEU A 10 -43.12 -35.75 3.88
C LEU A 10 -41.64 -36.08 3.66
N LEU A 11 -41.12 -35.73 2.49
CA LEU A 11 -39.70 -35.43 2.37
C LEU A 11 -39.50 -34.12 3.12
N ALA A 12 -39.15 -34.24 4.41
CA ALA A 12 -38.45 -33.19 5.11
C ALA A 12 -37.20 -32.89 4.29
N SER A 13 -37.25 -31.83 3.50
CA SER A 13 -36.08 -31.18 2.95
C SER A 13 -35.29 -30.64 4.14
N THR A 14 -34.45 -31.49 4.71
CA THR A 14 -33.32 -31.05 5.51
C THR A 14 -32.44 -30.24 4.56
N THR A 15 -32.72 -28.95 4.46
CA THR A 15 -31.71 -28.00 4.05
C THR A 15 -30.52 -28.30 4.96
N PRO A 16 -29.34 -28.65 4.41
CA PRO A 16 -28.18 -28.83 5.25
C PRO A 16 -28.00 -27.51 5.99
N VAL A 17 -28.18 -27.53 7.32
CA VAL A 17 -27.74 -26.43 8.16
C VAL A 17 -26.26 -26.30 7.85
N LEU A 18 -25.90 -25.29 7.07
CA LEU A 18 -24.51 -24.91 6.87
C LEU A 18 -23.92 -24.80 8.28
N ALA A 19 -23.00 -25.70 8.63
CA ALA A 19 -22.39 -25.70 9.94
C ALA A 19 -21.89 -24.28 10.23
N ALA A 20 -22.15 -23.79 11.45
CA ALA A 20 -21.71 -22.46 11.84
C ALA A 20 -20.19 -22.32 11.58
N PRO A 21 -19.72 -21.18 11.07
CA PRO A 21 -18.31 -20.99 10.74
C PRO A 21 -17.44 -21.23 11.97
N SER A 22 -16.32 -21.93 11.78
CA SER A 22 -15.43 -22.25 12.90
C SER A 22 -14.86 -20.98 13.56
N ALA A 23 -14.29 -21.14 14.76
CA ALA A 23 -13.59 -20.07 15.44
C ALA A 23 -12.47 -19.45 14.58
N LEU A 24 -11.80 -20.25 13.72
CA LEU A 24 -10.78 -19.73 12.81
C LEU A 24 -11.37 -18.82 11.73
N LEU A 25 -12.47 -19.25 11.07
CA LEU A 25 -13.14 -18.39 10.10
C LEU A 25 -13.68 -17.11 10.74
N ARG A 26 -14.28 -17.22 11.93
CA ARG A 26 -14.76 -16.05 12.68
C ARG A 26 -13.62 -15.15 13.16
N CYS A 27 -12.44 -15.69 13.42
CA CYS A 27 -11.26 -14.90 13.81
C CYS A 27 -10.69 -14.13 12.62
N ASP A 28 -10.17 -14.85 11.62
CA ASP A 28 -9.35 -14.25 10.58
C ASP A 28 -9.79 -14.62 9.16
N GLY A 29 -10.85 -15.41 9.02
CA GLY A 29 -11.47 -15.75 7.74
C GLY A 29 -10.80 -16.92 7.02
N PHE A 30 -9.84 -17.59 7.65
CA PHE A 30 -9.08 -18.66 7.01
C PHE A 30 -9.28 -20.01 7.70
N GLY A 31 -9.85 -20.94 6.94
CA GLY A 31 -10.20 -22.27 7.42
C GLY A 31 -9.00 -23.23 7.43
N ARG A 32 -7.96 -22.97 6.63
CA ARG A 32 -6.82 -23.90 6.46
C ARG A 32 -5.46 -23.25 6.18
N ARG A 33 -4.41 -23.88 6.76
CA ARG A 33 -3.08 -24.04 6.15
C ARG A 33 -2.90 -25.53 5.94
N VAL A 34 -2.99 -26.01 4.71
CA VAL A 34 -2.48 -27.34 4.37
C VAL A 34 -1.10 -27.09 3.82
N SER A 35 -0.04 -27.52 4.51
CA SER A 35 1.27 -27.51 3.87
C SER A 35 1.24 -28.51 2.70
N THR A 36 2.00 -28.26 1.64
CA THR A 36 2.12 -29.19 0.50
C THR A 36 2.56 -30.58 0.97
N GLY A 37 3.43 -30.65 1.99
CA GLY A 37 3.84 -31.89 2.66
C GLY A 37 2.71 -32.61 3.42
N GLU A 38 1.79 -31.88 4.06
CA GLU A 38 0.58 -32.46 4.66
C GLU A 38 -0.40 -32.99 3.61
N SER A 39 -0.45 -32.39 2.41
CA SER A 39 -1.32 -32.87 1.32
C SER A 39 -0.86 -34.22 0.78
N VAL A 40 0.45 -34.45 0.67
CA VAL A 40 1.04 -35.74 0.25
C VAL A 40 0.95 -36.78 1.36
N ALA A 41 1.23 -36.42 2.61
CA ALA A 41 1.08 -37.32 3.75
C ALA A 41 -0.39 -37.73 3.98
N ARG A 42 -1.35 -36.81 3.80
CA ARG A 42 -2.79 -37.12 3.85
C ARG A 42 -3.23 -37.96 2.65
N GLY A 43 -2.64 -37.77 1.46
CA GLY A 43 -2.87 -38.65 0.30
C GLY A 43 -2.62 -40.14 0.59
N LEU A 44 -1.66 -40.44 1.48
CA LEU A 44 -1.36 -41.81 1.92
C LEU A 44 -2.16 -42.26 3.17
N VAL A 45 -2.74 -41.33 3.94
CA VAL A 45 -3.47 -41.61 5.20
C VAL A 45 -5.00 -41.53 5.04
N ILE A 46 -5.52 -41.07 3.89
CA ILE A 46 -6.97 -40.90 3.62
C ILE A 46 -7.79 -42.20 3.71
N LEU A 47 -7.18 -43.39 3.80
CA LEU A 47 -7.91 -44.63 4.08
C LEU A 47 -8.17 -44.92 5.58
N GLY A 48 -7.66 -44.12 6.53
CA GLY A 48 -7.68 -44.50 7.96
C GLY A 48 -8.28 -43.52 8.99
N THR A 49 -8.34 -42.21 8.76
CA THR A 49 -8.58 -41.24 9.88
C THR A 49 -9.55 -40.10 9.58
N LEU A 50 -10.70 -40.38 8.96
CA LEU A 50 -11.72 -39.37 8.62
C LEU A 50 -12.36 -38.65 9.83
N GLY A 51 -12.04 -39.02 11.07
CA GLY A 51 -12.54 -38.36 12.29
C GLY A 51 -11.51 -37.59 13.13
N LEU A 52 -10.21 -37.71 12.87
CA LEU A 52 -9.17 -37.15 13.76
C LEU A 52 -8.64 -35.77 13.32
N PHE A 53 -8.87 -35.39 12.06
CA PHE A 53 -8.44 -34.12 11.50
C PHE A 53 -9.65 -33.49 10.82
N GLY A 54 -10.34 -32.57 11.53
CA GLY A 54 -11.61 -31.97 11.10
C GLY A 54 -11.70 -31.62 9.60
N SER A 55 -12.91 -31.69 9.05
CA SER A 55 -13.21 -31.45 7.63
C SER A 55 -12.61 -30.13 7.13
N ALA A 56 -12.18 -30.14 5.86
CA ALA A 56 -11.64 -28.96 5.21
C ALA A 56 -12.69 -27.84 5.14
N GLU A 57 -12.49 -26.78 5.91
CA GLU A 57 -13.30 -25.57 5.81
C GLU A 57 -12.64 -24.61 4.81
N ALA A 58 -13.42 -24.12 3.84
CA ALA A 58 -12.95 -23.18 2.83
C ALA A 58 -12.75 -21.79 3.44
N ASP A 59 -11.77 -21.04 2.95
CA ASP A 59 -11.54 -19.66 3.37
C ASP A 59 -12.78 -18.80 3.09
N ASN A 60 -13.20 -18.01 4.09
CA ASN A 60 -14.33 -17.11 4.02
C ASN A 60 -14.04 -15.82 4.80
N PRO A 61 -13.35 -14.87 4.18
CA PRO A 61 -13.12 -13.52 4.72
C PRO A 61 -14.36 -12.80 5.26
N ALA A 62 -15.54 -13.06 4.70
CA ALA A 62 -16.78 -12.42 5.10
C ALA A 62 -17.35 -12.98 6.42
N ALA A 63 -16.89 -14.15 6.87
CA ALA A 63 -17.33 -14.76 8.14
C ALA A 63 -16.67 -14.15 9.39
N ARG A 64 -15.76 -13.18 9.21
CA ARG A 64 -14.98 -12.61 10.31
C ARG A 64 -15.82 -11.75 11.21
N GLU A 65 -15.71 -12.01 12.49
CA GLU A 65 -16.27 -11.18 13.55
C GLU A 65 -15.31 -10.03 13.87
N THR A 66 -15.86 -8.90 14.31
CA THR A 66 -15.11 -7.69 14.67
C THR A 66 -15.25 -7.36 16.16
N GLY A 67 -14.42 -6.45 16.66
CA GLY A 67 -14.41 -6.05 18.06
C GLY A 67 -14.32 -7.22 19.05
N ASP A 68 -15.04 -7.16 20.17
CA ASP A 68 -14.98 -8.19 21.23
C ASP A 68 -15.36 -9.59 20.74
N LYS A 69 -16.32 -9.71 19.81
CA LYS A 69 -16.67 -11.00 19.20
C LYS A 69 -15.51 -11.57 18.40
N GLY A 70 -14.76 -10.71 17.69
CA GLY A 70 -13.53 -11.07 16.98
C GLY A 70 -12.43 -11.51 17.94
N ILE A 71 -12.22 -10.79 19.05
CA ILE A 71 -11.25 -11.16 20.10
C ILE A 71 -11.59 -12.54 20.66
N GLN A 72 -12.86 -12.78 20.98
CA GLN A 72 -13.31 -14.08 21.49
C GLN A 72 -13.14 -15.19 20.44
N ALA A 73 -13.51 -14.94 19.19
CA ALA A 73 -13.34 -15.92 18.11
C ALA A 73 -11.87 -16.32 17.93
N CYS A 74 -10.93 -15.37 17.98
CA CYS A 74 -9.51 -15.67 17.93
C CYS A 74 -9.00 -16.38 19.19
N THR A 75 -9.55 -16.07 20.36
CA THR A 75 -9.22 -16.77 21.60
C THR A 75 -9.70 -18.22 21.57
N ASP A 76 -10.93 -18.48 21.12
CA ASP A 76 -11.47 -19.82 20.92
C ASP A 76 -10.63 -20.59 19.87
N ALA A 77 -10.20 -19.90 18.81
CA ALA A 77 -9.38 -20.48 17.76
C ALA A 77 -8.02 -20.99 18.27
N MET A 78 -7.48 -20.44 19.36
CA MET A 78 -6.22 -20.91 19.95
C MET A 78 -6.29 -22.34 20.50
N ALA A 79 -7.49 -22.83 20.81
CA ALA A 79 -7.74 -24.21 21.24
C ALA A 79 -7.89 -25.19 20.07
N ASP A 80 -7.99 -24.71 18.82
CA ASP A 80 -8.12 -25.55 17.65
C ASP A 80 -6.84 -26.35 17.40
N GLN A 81 -6.97 -27.65 17.12
CA GLN A 81 -5.82 -28.53 16.85
C GLN A 81 -4.97 -28.06 15.66
N ARG A 82 -5.59 -27.40 14.67
CA ARG A 82 -4.91 -26.78 13.51
C ARG A 82 -4.01 -25.62 13.93
N VAL A 83 -4.24 -25.05 15.11
CA VAL A 83 -3.44 -23.97 15.70
C VAL A 83 -2.42 -24.52 16.68
N THR A 84 -2.84 -25.37 17.62
CA THR A 84 -1.96 -25.87 18.69
C THR A 84 -0.78 -26.67 18.15
N GLY A 85 -0.96 -27.41 17.06
CA GLY A 85 0.09 -28.21 16.41
C GLY A 85 0.91 -27.47 15.34
N ASN A 86 0.63 -26.20 15.05
CA ASN A 86 1.27 -25.45 13.97
C ASN A 86 1.71 -24.06 14.48
N PRO A 87 3.00 -23.85 14.80
CA PRO A 87 3.47 -22.58 15.37
C PRO A 87 3.25 -21.40 14.43
N ILE A 88 3.35 -21.60 13.11
CA ILE A 88 3.11 -20.53 12.13
C ILE A 88 1.64 -20.13 12.15
N ARG A 89 0.71 -21.09 12.13
CA ARG A 89 -0.73 -20.80 12.21
C ARG A 89 -1.05 -20.10 13.54
N ARG A 90 -0.45 -20.54 14.64
CA ARG A 90 -0.59 -19.91 15.95
C ARG A 90 -0.13 -18.46 15.96
N ALA A 91 1.02 -18.14 15.34
CA ALA A 91 1.47 -16.76 15.20
C ALA A 91 0.48 -15.90 14.40
N GLU A 92 -0.11 -16.43 13.33
CA GLU A 92 -1.14 -15.70 12.57
C GLU A 92 -2.41 -15.43 13.37
N VAL A 93 -2.86 -16.40 14.19
CA VAL A 93 -4.03 -16.21 15.06
C VAL A 93 -3.73 -15.21 16.17
N PHE A 94 -2.52 -15.21 16.74
CA PHE A 94 -2.07 -14.17 17.67
C PHE A 94 -2.11 -12.80 17.00
N LEU A 95 -1.53 -12.67 15.80
CA LEU A 95 -1.53 -11.43 15.06
C LEU A 95 -2.95 -10.95 14.74
N ALA A 96 -3.85 -11.86 14.31
CA ALA A 96 -5.25 -11.55 14.06
C ALA A 96 -5.96 -11.04 15.33
N ARG A 97 -5.74 -11.70 16.47
CA ARG A 97 -6.28 -11.24 17.76
C ARG A 97 -5.69 -9.89 18.17
N GLY A 98 -4.41 -9.66 17.92
CA GLY A 98 -3.74 -8.39 18.14
C GLY A 98 -4.39 -7.24 17.36
N PHE A 99 -4.74 -7.45 16.08
CA PHE A 99 -5.52 -6.47 15.32
C PHE A 99 -6.89 -6.19 15.96
N ARG A 100 -7.57 -7.21 16.50
CA ARG A 100 -8.86 -7.01 17.17
C ARG A 100 -8.73 -6.26 18.50
N HIS A 101 -7.67 -6.51 19.25
CA HIS A 101 -7.35 -5.69 20.42
C HIS A 101 -7.07 -4.23 20.03
N TYR A 102 -6.29 -4.00 18.97
CA TYR A 102 -6.00 -2.66 18.46
C TYR A 102 -7.29 -1.94 17.99
N GLU A 103 -8.18 -2.65 17.27
CA GLU A 103 -9.50 -2.16 16.85
C GLU A 103 -10.33 -1.62 18.04
N MET A 104 -10.20 -2.27 19.20
CA MET A 104 -10.93 -1.93 20.43
C MET A 104 -10.17 -0.95 21.34
N GLY A 105 -8.99 -0.46 20.93
CA GLY A 105 -8.14 0.40 21.75
C GLY A 105 -7.46 -0.34 22.92
N HIS A 106 -7.48 -1.67 22.93
CA HIS A 106 -6.80 -2.51 23.94
C HIS A 106 -5.31 -2.66 23.60
N PHE A 107 -4.58 -1.54 23.54
CA PHE A 107 -3.22 -1.47 22.99
C PHE A 107 -2.20 -2.38 23.69
N ALA A 108 -2.26 -2.52 25.01
CA ALA A 108 -1.36 -3.40 25.76
C ALA A 108 -1.53 -4.89 25.36
N ALA A 109 -2.77 -5.36 25.23
CA ALA A 109 -3.07 -6.72 24.79
C ALA A 109 -2.72 -6.93 23.30
N ALA A 110 -2.96 -5.92 22.47
CA ALA A 110 -2.56 -5.94 21.06
C ALA A 110 -1.03 -6.08 20.92
N GLU A 111 -0.27 -5.38 21.75
CA GLU A 111 1.18 -5.43 21.76
C GLU A 111 1.70 -6.79 22.22
N GLU A 112 1.11 -7.35 23.27
CA GLU A 112 1.46 -8.69 23.77
C GLU A 112 1.26 -9.75 22.67
N ASP A 113 0.13 -9.71 21.98
CA ASP A 113 -0.17 -10.60 20.86
C ASP A 113 0.80 -10.41 19.69
N ALA A 114 1.11 -9.15 19.33
CA ALA A 114 2.05 -8.84 18.26
C ALA A 114 3.46 -9.35 18.58
N LYS A 115 3.95 -9.13 19.81
CA LYS A 115 5.24 -9.63 20.29
C LYS A 115 5.27 -11.16 20.31
N THR A 116 4.22 -11.79 20.80
CA THR A 116 4.10 -13.26 20.83
C THR A 116 4.14 -13.85 19.43
N ALA A 117 3.44 -13.23 18.47
CA ALA A 117 3.51 -13.64 17.07
C ALA A 117 4.93 -13.45 16.51
N GLN A 118 5.57 -12.31 16.77
CA GLN A 118 6.92 -11.99 16.28
C GLN A 118 7.98 -12.97 16.79
N THR A 119 7.92 -13.35 18.07
CA THR A 119 8.91 -14.21 18.71
C THR A 119 8.54 -15.69 18.67
N MET A 120 7.54 -16.08 17.87
CA MET A 120 7.13 -17.47 17.73
C MET A 120 8.28 -18.34 17.23
N VAL A 121 8.57 -19.43 17.94
CA VAL A 121 9.55 -20.42 17.51
C VAL A 121 8.96 -21.22 16.35
N VAL A 122 9.52 -21.03 15.17
CA VAL A 122 9.18 -21.76 13.94
C VAL A 122 10.36 -22.61 13.49
N PRO A 123 10.15 -23.69 12.72
CA PRO A 123 11.25 -24.49 12.20
C PRO A 123 12.26 -23.65 11.40
N ASP A 124 13.56 -23.96 11.52
CA ASP A 124 14.63 -23.18 10.89
C ASP A 124 14.43 -22.92 9.38
N PRO A 125 13.98 -23.90 8.56
CA PRO A 125 13.72 -23.64 7.15
C PRO A 125 12.63 -22.58 6.91
N ALA A 126 11.64 -22.49 7.81
CA ALA A 126 10.52 -21.56 7.71
C ALA A 126 10.85 -20.15 8.24
N LYS A 127 11.90 -20.02 9.06
CA LYS A 127 12.23 -18.75 9.73
C LYS A 127 12.47 -17.57 8.77
N PRO A 128 13.20 -17.72 7.65
CA PRO A 128 13.40 -16.59 6.73
C PRO A 128 12.10 -16.08 6.10
N ALA A 129 11.24 -16.99 5.62
CA ALA A 129 9.94 -16.63 5.05
C ALA A 129 9.01 -16.03 6.11
N PHE A 130 9.03 -16.57 7.33
CA PHE A 130 8.28 -16.07 8.47
C PHE A 130 8.66 -14.64 8.85
N ASP A 131 9.96 -14.35 9.01
CA ASP A 131 10.45 -13.01 9.35
C ASP A 131 10.10 -11.96 8.31
N ARG A 132 10.08 -12.38 7.03
CA ARG A 132 9.76 -11.54 5.88
C ARG A 132 8.26 -11.31 5.66
N THR A 133 7.40 -12.01 6.40
CA THR A 133 5.93 -11.95 6.26
C THR A 133 5.25 -11.65 7.60
N VAL A 134 4.98 -12.67 8.41
CA VAL A 134 4.31 -12.51 9.71
C VAL A 134 5.13 -11.62 10.65
N GLY A 135 6.47 -11.74 10.63
CA GLY A 135 7.36 -10.89 11.41
C GLY A 135 7.26 -9.40 11.03
N VAL A 136 7.12 -9.10 9.74
CA VAL A 136 6.88 -7.74 9.23
C VAL A 136 5.54 -7.21 9.74
N SER A 137 4.47 -8.00 9.58
CA SER A 137 3.13 -7.61 10.04
C SER A 137 3.07 -7.37 11.55
N ALA A 138 3.78 -8.18 12.34
CA ALA A 138 3.88 -7.98 13.79
C ALA A 138 4.62 -6.68 14.16
N LEU A 139 5.70 -6.33 13.44
CA LEU A 139 6.42 -5.06 13.64
C LEU A 139 5.57 -3.85 13.27
N LEU A 140 4.87 -3.92 12.13
CA LEU A 140 3.97 -2.84 11.70
C LEU A 140 2.81 -2.63 12.69
N LEU A 141 2.26 -3.70 13.28
CA LEU A 141 1.19 -3.57 14.28
C LEU A 141 1.73 -2.90 15.55
N GLN A 142 2.94 -3.27 16.00
CA GLN A 142 3.61 -2.58 17.09
C GLN A 142 3.86 -1.09 16.77
N ALA A 143 4.24 -0.76 15.53
CA ALA A 143 4.42 0.63 15.10
C ALA A 143 3.10 1.44 15.14
N LEU A 144 1.98 0.83 14.71
CA LEU A 144 0.65 1.43 14.82
C LEU A 144 0.23 1.64 16.28
N ILE A 145 0.51 0.68 17.16
CA ILE A 145 0.25 0.81 18.60
C ILE A 145 1.02 2.02 19.16
N ARG A 146 2.33 2.12 18.88
CA ARG A 146 3.14 3.26 19.32
C ARG A 146 2.67 4.59 18.76
N THR A 147 2.18 4.57 17.53
CA THR A 147 1.56 5.73 16.90
C THR A 147 0.30 6.19 17.65
N ALA A 148 -0.58 5.25 17.99
CA ALA A 148 -1.80 5.53 18.76
C ALA A 148 -1.51 6.00 20.20
N GLU A 149 -0.42 5.52 20.80
CA GLU A 149 0.09 5.96 22.11
C GLU A 149 0.85 7.31 22.04
N ASN A 150 0.91 7.96 20.87
CA ASN A 150 1.67 9.19 20.62
C ASN A 150 3.16 9.07 20.99
N LYS A 151 3.79 7.93 20.66
CA LYS A 151 5.23 7.63 20.80
C LYS A 151 5.89 7.54 19.41
N PRO A 152 6.09 8.67 18.71
CA PRO A 152 6.51 8.68 17.30
C PRO A 152 7.91 8.09 17.07
N GLU A 153 8.86 8.27 17.98
CA GLU A 153 10.24 7.75 17.84
C GLU A 153 10.29 6.22 17.92
N GLU A 154 9.50 5.63 18.83
CA GLU A 154 9.36 4.17 18.93
C GLU A 154 8.62 3.60 17.70
N ALA A 155 7.56 4.30 17.25
CA ALA A 155 6.83 3.92 16.05
C ALA A 155 7.72 3.93 14.81
N GLU A 156 8.56 4.97 14.65
CA GLU A 156 9.54 5.07 13.58
C GLU A 156 10.53 3.90 13.62
N THR A 157 11.10 3.61 14.79
CA THR A 157 12.07 2.51 14.94
C THR A 157 11.47 1.18 14.47
N LEU A 158 10.22 0.89 14.85
CA LEU A 158 9.51 -0.34 14.48
C LEU A 158 9.14 -0.37 12.99
N ALA A 159 8.67 0.76 12.43
CA ALA A 159 8.33 0.87 11.02
C ALA A 159 9.56 0.69 10.11
N LEU A 160 10.69 1.30 10.48
CA LEU A 160 11.97 1.13 9.78
C LEU A 160 12.48 -0.31 9.92
N ALA A 161 12.34 -0.94 11.09
CA ALA A 161 12.69 -2.34 11.28
C ALA A 161 11.84 -3.28 10.41
N ALA A 162 10.55 -3.00 10.24
CA ALA A 162 9.67 -3.75 9.33
C ALA A 162 10.15 -3.62 7.87
N ALA A 163 10.38 -2.39 7.41
CA ALA A 163 10.87 -2.13 6.05
C ALA A 163 12.24 -2.74 5.79
N ALA A 164 13.13 -2.79 6.79
CA ALA A 164 14.44 -3.41 6.66
C ALA A 164 14.38 -4.93 6.40
N ARG A 165 13.31 -5.62 6.81
CA ARG A 165 13.10 -7.05 6.50
C ARG A 165 12.74 -7.31 5.05
N ARG A 166 12.18 -6.30 4.37
CA ARG A 166 11.73 -6.33 2.97
C ARG A 166 12.20 -5.04 2.29
N PRO A 167 13.52 -4.85 2.11
CA PRO A 167 14.07 -3.58 1.67
C PRO A 167 13.54 -3.14 0.31
N TRP A 168 13.03 -4.06 -0.51
CA TRP A 168 12.41 -3.81 -1.82
C TRP A 168 10.92 -4.18 -1.89
N GLY A 169 10.30 -4.48 -0.75
CA GLY A 169 8.88 -4.79 -0.65
C GLY A 169 8.04 -3.52 -0.73
N ASN A 170 7.40 -3.26 -1.88
CA ASN A 170 6.58 -2.07 -2.09
C ASN A 170 5.48 -1.90 -1.02
N PHE A 171 4.73 -2.96 -0.73
CA PHE A 171 3.64 -2.93 0.24
C PHE A 171 4.17 -2.62 1.64
N THR A 172 5.21 -3.34 2.08
CA THR A 172 5.82 -3.13 3.41
C THR A 172 6.36 -1.70 3.55
N ILE A 173 7.04 -1.19 2.53
CA ILE A 173 7.55 0.18 2.52
C ILE A 173 6.39 1.18 2.61
N GLU A 174 5.31 0.99 1.84
CA GLU A 174 4.13 1.86 1.91
C GLU A 174 3.50 1.85 3.31
N GLN A 175 3.35 0.67 3.94
CA GLN A 175 2.81 0.59 5.30
C GLN A 175 3.74 1.22 6.35
N ALA A 176 5.06 1.13 6.17
CA ALA A 176 6.00 1.84 7.05
C ALA A 176 5.86 3.36 6.86
N LEU A 177 5.76 3.83 5.62
CA LEU A 177 5.64 5.26 5.29
C LEU A 177 4.33 5.88 5.78
N THR A 178 3.21 5.13 5.86
CA THR A 178 1.97 5.66 6.44
C THR A 178 2.13 6.06 7.91
N VAL A 179 2.96 5.33 8.66
CA VAL A 179 3.35 5.65 10.04
C VAL A 179 4.31 6.83 10.09
N LEU A 180 5.40 6.78 9.30
CA LEU A 180 6.47 7.78 9.33
C LEU A 180 5.96 9.17 8.93
N MET A 181 5.12 9.25 7.91
CA MET A 181 4.54 10.51 7.39
C MET A 181 3.46 11.13 8.30
N LEU A 182 3.34 10.72 9.56
CA LEU A 182 2.61 11.45 10.59
C LEU A 182 3.48 12.50 11.27
N SER A 183 4.81 12.39 11.14
CA SER A 183 5.76 13.40 11.56
C SER A 183 5.90 14.48 10.49
N PRO A 184 6.02 15.77 10.86
CA PRO A 184 6.37 16.83 9.93
C PRO A 184 7.87 16.87 9.60
N THR A 185 8.68 15.96 10.14
CA THR A 185 10.13 15.89 9.87
C THR A 185 10.48 14.59 9.18
N ILE A 186 11.30 14.66 8.12
CA ILE A 186 11.81 13.49 7.42
C ILE A 186 13.10 13.05 8.09
N SER A 187 13.09 11.87 8.73
CA SER A 187 14.31 11.31 9.31
C SER A 187 15.25 10.75 8.22
N PRO A 188 16.54 10.51 8.51
CA PRO A 188 17.45 9.87 7.56
C PRO A 188 16.99 8.46 7.13
N GLY A 189 16.31 7.73 8.01
CA GLY A 189 15.74 6.41 7.69
C GLY A 189 14.54 6.53 6.76
N GLU A 190 13.64 7.47 7.05
CA GLU A 190 12.48 7.77 6.20
C GLU A 190 12.92 8.25 4.81
N ALA A 191 13.90 9.15 4.72
CA ALA A 191 14.42 9.65 3.45
C ALA A 191 14.89 8.50 2.53
N LYS A 192 15.63 7.52 3.09
CA LYS A 192 16.06 6.33 2.34
C LYS A 192 14.89 5.49 1.87
N LEU A 193 13.86 5.31 2.70
CA LEU A 193 12.66 4.57 2.31
C LEU A 193 11.85 5.30 1.24
N LEU A 194 11.70 6.62 1.35
CA LEU A 194 11.02 7.45 0.36
C LEU A 194 11.73 7.42 -0.99
N ASP A 195 13.07 7.48 -1.00
CA ASP A 195 13.85 7.39 -2.23
C ASP A 195 13.68 6.03 -2.90
N ARG A 196 13.74 4.95 -2.11
CA ARG A 196 13.53 3.60 -2.64
C ARG A 196 12.09 3.36 -3.10
N HIS A 197 11.11 3.85 -2.35
CA HIS A 197 9.70 3.83 -2.78
C HIS A 197 9.54 4.56 -4.11
N PHE A 198 10.15 5.72 -4.26
CA PHE A 198 10.10 6.51 -5.50
C PHE A 198 10.77 5.82 -6.70
N GLN A 199 11.84 5.05 -6.47
CA GLN A 199 12.42 4.18 -7.50
C GLN A 199 11.44 3.08 -7.94
N LEU A 200 10.75 2.45 -6.99
CA LEU A 200 9.82 1.35 -7.22
C LEU A 200 8.45 1.78 -7.76
N TRP A 201 7.98 2.94 -7.35
CA TRP A 201 6.67 3.48 -7.65
C TRP A 201 6.78 5.00 -7.76
N PRO A 202 6.80 5.58 -8.98
CA PRO A 202 6.88 7.02 -9.18
C PRO A 202 5.53 7.70 -8.85
N GLY A 203 5.18 7.67 -7.56
CA GLY A 203 3.97 8.23 -6.99
C GLY A 203 4.26 9.52 -6.23
N SER A 204 3.20 10.13 -5.69
CA SER A 204 3.32 11.41 -5.00
C SER A 204 3.77 11.31 -3.55
N MET A 205 4.04 10.12 -3.00
CA MET A 205 4.30 9.93 -1.58
C MET A 205 5.55 10.71 -1.09
N ARG A 206 6.68 10.63 -1.81
CA ARG A 206 7.88 11.42 -1.50
C ARG A 206 7.64 12.93 -1.60
N ALA A 207 6.91 13.36 -2.64
CA ALA A 207 6.53 14.77 -2.79
C ALA A 207 5.67 15.24 -1.60
N GLN A 208 4.71 14.42 -1.14
CA GLN A 208 3.85 14.72 0.00
C GLN A 208 4.62 14.78 1.32
N ALA A 209 5.61 13.91 1.53
CA ALA A 209 6.46 13.96 2.71
C ALA A 209 7.29 15.25 2.73
N ARG A 210 7.92 15.60 1.61
CA ARG A 210 8.66 16.88 1.46
C ARG A 210 7.77 18.10 1.65
N GLU A 211 6.54 18.05 1.14
CA GLU A 211 5.54 19.10 1.38
C GLU A 211 5.22 19.25 2.86
N ALA A 212 4.98 18.15 3.59
CA ALA A 212 4.72 18.17 5.03
C ALA A 212 5.92 18.73 5.82
N ALA A 213 7.15 18.45 5.37
CA ALA A 213 8.39 18.98 5.94
C ALA A 213 8.73 20.42 5.52
N GLY A 214 7.96 21.00 4.61
CA GLY A 214 8.22 22.35 4.08
C GLY A 214 9.36 22.44 3.07
N ASP A 215 9.87 21.31 2.55
CA ASP A 215 10.76 21.27 1.39
C ASP A 215 9.94 21.44 0.09
N TRP A 216 9.48 22.68 -0.13
CA TRP A 216 8.60 23.01 -1.24
C TRP A 216 9.26 22.81 -2.62
N ALA A 217 10.56 23.14 -2.72
CA ALA A 217 11.31 22.98 -3.96
C ALA A 217 11.53 21.50 -4.31
N GLY A 218 11.92 20.68 -3.33
CA GLY A 218 12.03 19.23 -3.50
C GLY A 218 10.69 18.57 -3.81
N ALA A 219 9.60 19.01 -3.18
CA ALA A 219 8.25 18.56 -3.50
C ALA A 219 7.84 18.92 -4.94
N ALA A 220 8.13 20.14 -5.39
CA ALA A 220 7.84 20.59 -6.75
C ALA A 220 8.57 19.76 -7.82
N SER A 221 9.84 19.42 -7.55
CA SER A 221 10.66 18.56 -8.40
C SER A 221 10.07 17.15 -8.52
N ASP A 222 9.66 16.56 -7.40
CA ASP A 222 9.06 15.23 -7.38
C ASP A 222 7.70 15.22 -8.10
N TYR A 223 6.85 16.23 -7.88
CA TYR A 223 5.60 16.35 -8.64
C TYR A 223 5.85 16.44 -10.14
N ALA A 224 6.86 17.20 -10.57
CA ALA A 224 7.23 17.29 -11.98
C ALA A 224 7.62 15.92 -12.56
N ALA A 225 8.38 15.12 -11.81
CA ALA A 225 8.77 13.76 -12.23
C ALA A 225 7.56 12.81 -12.32
N VAL A 226 6.66 12.86 -11.33
CA VAL A 226 5.43 12.05 -11.32
C VAL A 226 4.51 12.41 -12.50
N ILE A 227 4.31 13.70 -12.75
CA ILE A 227 3.48 14.19 -13.87
C ILE A 227 4.05 13.71 -15.21
N LYS A 228 5.37 13.83 -15.42
CA LYS A 228 6.04 13.35 -16.64
C LYS A 228 5.91 11.85 -16.86
N ALA A 229 5.82 11.06 -15.78
CA ALA A 229 5.64 9.61 -15.88
C ALA A 229 4.22 9.20 -16.33
N ARG A 230 3.21 10.06 -16.14
CA ARG A 230 1.80 9.74 -16.48
C ARG A 230 1.51 9.89 -17.98
N VAL A 231 0.60 9.06 -18.49
CA VAL A 231 0.11 9.08 -19.89
C VAL A 231 -0.81 10.27 -20.10
N GLU A 232 -1.77 10.42 -19.20
CA GLU A 232 -2.69 11.53 -19.17
C GLU A 232 -2.14 12.57 -18.18
N GLY A 233 -2.33 13.86 -18.51
CA GLY A 233 -2.09 14.93 -17.55
C GLY A 233 -2.88 14.69 -16.27
N ASP A 234 -2.37 15.21 -15.16
CA ASP A 234 -3.06 15.17 -13.86
C ASP A 234 -3.17 16.60 -13.35
N GLU A 235 -4.31 17.22 -13.60
CA GLU A 235 -4.55 18.63 -13.31
C GLU A 235 -4.48 18.92 -11.82
N VAL A 236 -4.86 17.96 -10.97
CA VAL A 236 -4.78 18.09 -9.51
C VAL A 236 -3.32 18.06 -9.07
N LEU A 237 -2.51 17.14 -9.61
CA LEU A 237 -1.06 17.12 -9.31
C LEU A 237 -0.35 18.36 -9.87
N GLU A 238 -0.70 18.84 -11.06
CA GLU A 238 -0.10 20.07 -11.61
C GLU A 238 -0.53 21.30 -10.81
N ALA A 239 -1.78 21.38 -10.36
CA ALA A 239 -2.23 22.46 -9.48
C ALA A 239 -1.48 22.44 -8.14
N ARG A 240 -1.30 21.25 -7.57
CA ARG A 240 -0.50 21.06 -6.36
C ARG A 240 0.96 21.46 -6.59
N ARG A 241 1.55 21.09 -7.72
CA ARG A 241 2.88 21.53 -8.16
C ARG A 241 2.96 23.06 -8.23
N ALA A 242 1.96 23.72 -8.81
CA ALA A 242 1.91 25.18 -8.88
C ALA A 242 1.93 25.84 -7.50
N ALA A 243 1.16 25.29 -6.54
CA ALA A 243 1.13 25.78 -5.17
C ALA A 243 2.49 25.61 -4.45
N VAL A 244 3.14 24.45 -4.58
CA VAL A 244 4.46 24.24 -3.97
C VAL A 244 5.57 25.03 -4.66
N LEU A 245 5.50 25.29 -5.97
CA LEU A 245 6.42 26.21 -6.67
C LEU A 245 6.28 27.64 -6.12
N ALA A 246 5.04 28.11 -5.92
CA ALA A 246 4.80 29.43 -5.35
C ALA A 246 5.32 29.51 -3.91
N LEU A 247 5.14 28.46 -3.10
CA LEU A 247 5.69 28.38 -1.74
C LEU A 247 7.22 28.31 -1.71
N ALA A 248 7.84 27.69 -2.73
CA ALA A 248 9.28 27.66 -2.93
C ALA A 248 9.87 29.00 -3.41
N GLY A 249 9.02 29.97 -3.79
CA GLY A 249 9.46 31.25 -4.34
C GLY A 249 9.76 31.24 -5.85
N ASP A 250 9.53 30.12 -6.55
CA ASP A 250 9.65 30.04 -8.01
C ASP A 250 8.40 30.64 -8.65
N THR A 251 8.38 31.97 -8.76
CA THR A 251 7.22 32.72 -9.27
C THR A 251 6.95 32.40 -10.74
N ALA A 252 7.98 32.36 -11.58
CA ALA A 252 7.85 32.09 -13.01
C ALA A 252 7.34 30.65 -13.26
N GLY A 253 7.90 29.66 -12.56
CA GLY A 253 7.46 28.28 -12.65
C GLY A 253 6.01 28.10 -12.18
N ALA A 254 5.64 28.74 -11.06
CA ALA A 254 4.29 28.70 -10.52
C ALA A 254 3.26 29.36 -11.45
N GLU A 255 3.56 30.53 -12.02
CA GLU A 255 2.68 31.22 -12.97
C GLU A 255 2.44 30.39 -14.23
N ALA A 256 3.50 29.78 -14.77
CA ALA A 256 3.40 28.87 -15.92
C ALA A 256 2.52 27.65 -15.60
N ALA A 257 2.70 27.04 -14.43
CA ALA A 257 1.90 25.91 -13.99
C ALA A 257 0.42 26.30 -13.76
N VAL A 258 0.14 27.44 -13.09
CA VAL A 258 -1.21 27.98 -12.91
C VAL A 258 -1.91 28.18 -14.26
N LYS A 259 -1.22 28.78 -15.24
CA LYS A 259 -1.78 28.99 -16.58
C LYS A 259 -2.14 27.67 -17.25
N ALA A 260 -1.24 26.69 -17.21
CA ALA A 260 -1.46 25.37 -17.81
C ALA A 260 -2.59 24.58 -17.12
N VAL A 261 -2.74 24.72 -15.80
CA VAL A 261 -3.82 24.09 -15.05
C VAL A 261 -5.17 24.72 -15.40
N ARG A 262 -5.26 26.05 -15.44
CA ARG A 262 -6.53 26.74 -15.75
C ARG A 262 -7.08 26.35 -17.12
N GLN A 263 -6.21 26.31 -18.14
CA GLN A 263 -6.61 25.87 -19.47
C GLN A 263 -7.24 24.47 -19.46
N ARG A 264 -6.63 23.52 -18.73
CA ARG A 264 -7.13 22.14 -18.61
C ARG A 264 -8.40 22.04 -17.75
N ILE A 265 -8.50 22.86 -16.70
CA ILE A 265 -9.71 22.92 -15.86
C ILE A 265 -10.91 23.43 -16.68
N ASP A 266 -10.75 24.44 -17.53
CA ASP A 266 -11.85 24.97 -18.35
C ASP A 266 -12.37 23.89 -19.34
N GLU A 267 -11.45 23.11 -19.92
CA GLU A 267 -11.78 21.94 -20.75
C GLU A 267 -12.51 20.83 -19.95
N LEU A 268 -12.08 20.57 -18.71
CA LEU A 268 -12.72 19.59 -17.82
C LEU A 268 -14.09 20.07 -17.30
N ALA A 269 -14.25 21.36 -17.02
CA ALA A 269 -15.48 21.94 -16.50
C ALA A 269 -16.63 21.79 -17.50
N THR A 270 -16.32 21.89 -18.79
CA THR A 270 -17.28 21.61 -19.87
C THR A 270 -17.81 20.18 -19.79
N LYS A 271 -16.94 19.20 -19.49
CA LYS A 271 -17.29 17.78 -19.28
C LYS A 271 -17.98 17.51 -17.93
N ALA A 272 -17.74 18.34 -16.93
CA ALA A 272 -18.30 18.21 -15.58
C ALA A 272 -19.78 18.60 -15.46
N SER A 273 -20.39 19.11 -16.53
CA SER A 273 -21.80 19.55 -16.57
C SER A 273 -22.83 18.40 -16.62
N GLY A 274 -22.39 17.15 -16.79
CA GLY A 274 -23.25 15.96 -16.77
C GLY A 274 -23.61 15.48 -15.36
N THR A 275 -24.51 14.49 -15.29
CA THR A 275 -24.93 13.85 -14.01
C THR A 275 -24.34 12.47 -13.80
N ASP A 276 -23.60 11.94 -14.77
CA ASP A 276 -22.98 10.62 -14.69
C ASP A 276 -21.73 10.61 -13.77
N ASN A 277 -21.24 9.41 -13.46
CA ASN A 277 -20.06 9.23 -12.61
C ASN A 277 -18.81 9.93 -13.19
N ALA A 278 -18.67 10.01 -14.52
CA ALA A 278 -17.51 10.65 -15.15
C ALA A 278 -17.55 12.17 -14.97
N ALA A 279 -18.72 12.79 -15.12
CA ALA A 279 -18.96 14.20 -14.86
C ALA A 279 -18.76 14.54 -13.38
N GLN A 280 -19.21 13.69 -12.45
CA GLN A 280 -18.95 13.87 -11.01
C GLN A 280 -17.45 13.81 -10.69
N VAL A 281 -16.71 12.84 -11.25
CA VAL A 281 -15.26 12.73 -11.09
C VAL A 281 -14.55 13.96 -11.68
N ALA A 282 -14.97 14.42 -12.86
CA ALA A 282 -14.45 15.64 -13.47
C ALA A 282 -14.71 16.87 -12.58
N GLY A 283 -15.93 17.03 -12.05
CA GLY A 283 -16.28 18.11 -11.14
C GLY A 283 -15.44 18.12 -9.85
N GLN A 284 -15.17 16.94 -9.27
CA GLN A 284 -14.29 16.82 -8.12
C GLN A 284 -12.84 17.20 -8.44
N LYS A 285 -12.32 16.80 -9.61
CA LYS A 285 -10.98 17.21 -10.08
C LYS A 285 -10.89 18.73 -10.26
N VAL A 286 -11.89 19.32 -10.91
CA VAL A 286 -11.99 20.79 -11.12
C VAL A 286 -11.97 21.52 -9.78
N ALA A 287 -12.82 21.12 -8.82
CA ALA A 287 -12.89 21.78 -7.51
C ALA A 287 -11.56 21.71 -6.74
N ARG A 288 -10.90 20.54 -6.72
CA ARG A 288 -9.60 20.37 -6.03
C ARG A 288 -8.48 21.15 -6.70
N ALA A 289 -8.43 21.13 -8.03
CA ALA A 289 -7.40 21.84 -8.78
C ALA A 289 -7.59 23.36 -8.72
N ASP A 290 -8.83 23.85 -8.73
CA ASP A 290 -9.13 25.28 -8.59
C ASP A 290 -8.72 25.82 -7.21
N GLU A 291 -9.01 25.09 -6.11
CA GLU A 291 -8.57 25.48 -4.77
C GLU A 291 -7.03 25.56 -4.66
N MET A 292 -6.31 24.61 -5.25
CA MET A 292 -4.84 24.65 -5.34
C MET A 292 -4.34 25.86 -6.13
N VAL A 293 -4.98 26.18 -7.26
CA VAL A 293 -4.66 27.38 -8.05
C VAL A 293 -4.92 28.66 -7.26
N GLN A 294 -6.01 28.74 -6.51
CA GLN A 294 -6.31 29.88 -5.65
C GLN A 294 -5.23 30.08 -4.59
N LEU A 295 -4.80 29.02 -3.91
CA LEU A 295 -3.70 29.09 -2.93
C LEU A 295 -2.37 29.50 -3.57
N ALA A 296 -2.04 28.96 -4.75
CA ALA A 296 -0.86 29.35 -5.52
C ALA A 296 -0.90 30.85 -5.88
N ARG A 297 -2.05 31.35 -6.35
CA ARG A 297 -2.25 32.76 -6.70
C ARG A 297 -2.15 33.68 -5.48
N ALA A 298 -2.72 33.28 -4.33
CA ALA A 298 -2.58 34.03 -3.09
C ALA A 298 -1.10 34.14 -2.69
N GLN A 299 -0.36 33.04 -2.74
CA GLN A 299 1.07 33.04 -2.44
C GLN A 299 1.88 33.90 -3.42
N LEU A 300 1.60 33.81 -4.74
CA LEU A 300 2.22 34.68 -5.76
C LEU A 300 1.93 36.17 -5.50
N ALA A 301 0.70 36.51 -5.12
CA ALA A 301 0.32 37.88 -4.76
C ALA A 301 1.09 38.37 -3.53
N LEU A 302 1.22 37.53 -2.49
CA LEU A 302 2.05 37.85 -1.31
C LEU A 302 3.51 38.08 -1.70
N LEU A 303 4.10 37.24 -2.54
CA LEU A 303 5.48 37.39 -3.02
C LEU A 303 5.68 38.69 -3.82
N ALA A 304 4.68 39.07 -4.63
CA ALA A 304 4.69 40.32 -5.39
C ALA A 304 4.32 41.58 -4.56
N GLY A 305 4.07 41.44 -3.26
CA GLY A 305 3.65 42.56 -2.39
C GLY A 305 2.20 43.03 -2.61
N ARG A 306 1.40 42.30 -3.39
CA ARG A 306 -0.02 42.58 -3.66
C ARG A 306 -0.89 41.97 -2.57
N THR A 307 -0.83 42.54 -1.38
CA THR A 307 -1.48 41.99 -0.18
C THR A 307 -3.00 42.01 -0.25
N ASP A 308 -3.61 42.97 -0.95
CA ASP A 308 -5.06 43.03 -1.16
C ASP A 308 -5.58 41.90 -2.06
N ASP A 309 -4.84 41.57 -3.12
CA ASP A 309 -5.16 40.43 -4.00
C ASP A 309 -5.14 39.11 -3.21
N ALA A 310 -4.12 38.93 -2.36
CA ALA A 310 -4.03 37.75 -1.49
C ALA A 310 -5.16 37.71 -0.47
N LYS A 311 -5.50 38.85 0.14
CA LYS A 311 -6.61 38.98 1.09
C LYS A 311 -7.94 38.63 0.44
N ALA A 312 -8.21 39.10 -0.78
CA ALA A 312 -9.45 38.82 -1.49
C ALA A 312 -9.66 37.32 -1.72
N VAL A 313 -8.60 36.59 -2.05
CA VAL A 313 -8.66 35.13 -2.24
C VAL A 313 -8.94 34.41 -0.92
N LEU A 314 -8.24 34.78 0.16
CA LEU A 314 -8.31 34.06 1.44
C LEU A 314 -9.55 34.42 2.29
N ALA A 315 -10.08 35.64 2.13
CA ALA A 315 -11.26 36.10 2.88
C ALA A 315 -12.55 35.38 2.44
N GLY A 316 -12.64 34.94 1.17
CA GLY A 316 -13.85 34.35 0.61
C GLY A 316 -14.12 32.90 1.02
N ARG A 317 -13.26 32.28 1.83
CA ARG A 317 -13.32 30.85 2.12
C ARG A 317 -12.86 30.55 3.54
N GLU A 318 -13.60 29.72 4.26
CA GLU A 318 -13.28 29.29 5.64
C GLU A 318 -12.74 27.86 5.71
N ARG A 319 -12.89 27.08 4.62
CA ARG A 319 -12.48 25.68 4.55
C ARG A 319 -11.88 25.35 3.19
N TRP A 320 -10.84 24.52 3.22
CA TRP A 320 -10.14 24.05 2.04
C TRP A 320 -10.14 22.52 2.00
N LEU A 321 -10.35 21.97 0.81
CA LEU A 321 -10.11 20.57 0.44
C LEU A 321 -8.63 20.32 0.10
N ALA A 322 -7.87 21.40 -0.06
CA ALA A 322 -6.43 21.42 -0.23
C ALA A 322 -5.67 20.68 0.90
N PRO A 323 -4.49 20.10 0.61
CA PRO A 323 -3.62 19.53 1.63
C PRO A 323 -3.26 20.55 2.72
N ALA A 324 -3.40 20.13 3.98
CA ALA A 324 -3.19 20.98 5.14
C ALA A 324 -1.82 21.69 5.19
N PRO A 325 -0.68 21.07 4.82
CA PRO A 325 0.62 21.77 4.82
C PRO A 325 0.65 23.01 3.92
N ILE A 326 0.06 22.93 2.72
CA ILE A 326 -0.03 24.06 1.79
C ILE A 326 -0.92 25.14 2.38
N VAL A 327 -2.13 24.78 2.83
CA VAL A 327 -3.11 25.71 3.41
C VAL A 327 -2.51 26.46 4.60
N ALA A 328 -1.97 25.73 5.57
CA ALA A 328 -1.37 26.29 6.76
C ALA A 328 -0.22 27.23 6.42
N ARG A 329 0.66 26.86 5.47
CA ARG A 329 1.79 27.71 5.09
C ARG A 329 1.35 29.00 4.40
N VAL A 330 0.39 28.93 3.46
CA VAL A 330 -0.11 30.13 2.77
C VAL A 330 -0.80 31.07 3.76
N ILE A 331 -1.61 30.54 4.69
CA ILE A 331 -2.25 31.35 5.74
C ILE A 331 -1.20 31.99 6.65
N ALA A 332 -0.19 31.24 7.09
CA ALA A 332 0.89 31.77 7.92
C ALA A 332 1.64 32.92 7.23
N ASN A 333 1.98 32.75 5.94
CA ASN A 333 2.63 33.79 5.13
C ASN A 333 1.73 35.03 4.98
N ALA A 334 0.42 34.83 4.82
CA ALA A 334 -0.55 35.92 4.71
C ALA A 334 -0.69 36.69 6.04
N GLN A 335 -0.87 35.98 7.15
CA GLN A 335 -0.97 36.56 8.50
C GLN A 335 0.30 37.34 8.88
N ALA A 336 1.48 36.88 8.46
CA ALA A 336 2.73 37.59 8.67
C ALA A 336 2.78 38.96 7.96
N LYS A 337 2.05 39.14 6.84
CA LYS A 337 2.02 40.40 6.07
C LYS A 337 0.79 41.27 6.34
N LEU A 338 -0.35 40.65 6.63
CA LEU A 338 -1.66 41.30 6.76
C LEU A 338 -2.14 41.42 8.22
N GLY A 339 -1.48 40.74 9.16
CA GLY A 339 -2.01 40.49 10.49
C GLY A 339 -3.14 39.45 10.48
N ASN A 340 -3.56 39.03 11.67
CA ASN A 340 -4.76 38.22 11.82
C ASN A 340 -6.00 39.12 11.75
N SER A 341 -6.69 39.11 10.62
CA SER A 341 -7.87 39.95 10.40
C SER A 341 -9.18 39.37 10.93
N GLY A 342 -9.18 38.10 11.39
CA GLY A 342 -10.38 37.41 11.85
C GLY A 342 -11.40 37.08 10.74
N ILE A 343 -11.05 37.27 9.46
CA ILE A 343 -11.97 37.07 8.32
C ILE A 343 -11.56 35.85 7.50
N GLY A 344 -12.51 34.97 7.18
CA GLY A 344 -12.30 33.82 6.30
C GLY A 344 -11.13 32.95 6.76
N SER A 345 -10.29 32.52 5.82
CA SER A 345 -9.11 31.69 6.10
C SER A 345 -8.06 32.39 6.95
N LEU A 346 -8.04 33.73 6.99
CA LEU A 346 -7.09 34.48 7.80
C LEU A 346 -7.37 34.38 9.30
N SER A 347 -8.57 33.92 9.70
CA SER A 347 -8.93 33.64 11.09
C SER A 347 -8.37 32.31 11.61
N LEU A 348 -7.97 31.41 10.71
CA LEU A 348 -7.51 30.06 11.07
C LEU A 348 -6.13 30.12 11.70
N ASP A 349 -5.91 29.32 12.75
CA ASP A 349 -4.58 29.05 13.28
C ASP A 349 -3.88 27.99 12.40
N PRO A 350 -2.77 28.32 11.71
CA PRO A 350 -2.03 27.35 10.90
C PRO A 350 -1.58 26.11 11.68
N ALA A 351 -1.22 26.26 12.95
CA ALA A 351 -0.80 25.13 13.79
C ALA A 351 -1.97 24.19 14.06
N LYS A 352 -3.16 24.74 14.33
CA LYS A 352 -4.38 23.96 14.47
C LYS A 352 -4.76 23.24 13.17
N VAL A 353 -4.64 23.88 12.00
CA VAL A 353 -4.91 23.22 10.70
C VAL A 353 -4.05 21.97 10.52
N LEU A 354 -2.76 22.05 10.86
CA LEU A 354 -1.84 20.91 10.82
C LEU A 354 -2.20 19.84 11.86
N ALA A 355 -2.51 20.25 13.09
CA ALA A 355 -2.86 19.34 14.17
C ALA A 355 -4.16 18.57 13.88
N ASP A 356 -5.19 19.24 13.35
CA ASP A 356 -6.46 18.63 12.97
C ASP A 356 -6.24 17.63 11.82
N ALA A 357 -5.41 17.97 10.83
CA ALA A 357 -5.07 17.04 9.73
C ALA A 357 -4.30 15.80 10.22
N ARG A 358 -3.36 15.97 11.16
CA ARG A 358 -2.66 14.86 11.81
C ARG A 358 -3.63 13.98 12.58
N ALA A 359 -4.58 14.56 13.31
CA ALA A 359 -5.61 13.81 14.04
C ALA A 359 -6.52 13.00 13.10
N VAL A 360 -6.93 13.58 11.97
CA VAL A 360 -7.69 12.84 10.94
C VAL A 360 -6.87 11.65 10.40
N LYS A 361 -5.60 11.88 10.03
CA LYS A 361 -4.74 10.80 9.51
C LYS A 361 -4.46 9.72 10.54
N LEU A 362 -4.35 10.08 11.82
CA LEU A 362 -4.23 9.13 12.93
C LEU A 362 -5.51 8.28 13.07
N ASN A 363 -6.69 8.90 12.99
CA ASN A 363 -7.97 8.19 13.03
C ASN A 363 -8.14 7.25 11.83
N ASP A 364 -7.64 7.63 10.65
CA ASP A 364 -7.64 6.76 9.48
C ASP A 364 -6.79 5.49 9.71
N LEU A 365 -5.79 5.53 10.60
CA LEU A 365 -4.95 4.37 10.93
C LEU A 365 -5.50 3.51 12.09
N SER A 366 -6.51 3.98 12.82
CA SER A 366 -7.10 3.26 13.97
C SER A 366 -8.57 2.87 13.77
N GLY A 367 -9.22 3.35 12.70
CA GLY A 367 -10.63 3.07 12.42
C GLY A 367 -10.94 1.61 12.09
N LYS A 368 -12.07 1.09 12.59
CA LYS A 368 -12.50 -0.32 12.43
C LYS A 368 -12.45 -0.86 11.00
N LYS A 369 -12.91 -0.06 10.03
CA LYS A 369 -12.89 -0.43 8.60
C LYS A 369 -11.47 -0.63 8.08
N ILE A 370 -10.54 0.23 8.49
CA ILE A 370 -9.13 0.16 8.09
C ILE A 370 -8.46 -1.05 8.73
N VAL A 371 -8.69 -1.30 10.03
CA VAL A 371 -8.12 -2.46 10.73
C VAL A 371 -8.59 -3.77 10.09
N GLY A 372 -9.86 -3.85 9.69
CA GLY A 372 -10.38 -4.96 8.89
C GLY A 372 -9.62 -5.15 7.58
N LEU A 373 -9.34 -4.07 6.84
CA LEU A 373 -8.52 -4.10 5.62
C LEU A 373 -7.06 -4.46 5.88
N MET A 374 -6.47 -4.04 7.00
CA MET A 374 -5.10 -4.38 7.37
C MET A 374 -4.95 -5.87 7.64
N MET A 375 -5.87 -6.47 8.41
CA MET A 375 -5.89 -7.91 8.68
C MET A 375 -5.99 -8.77 7.40
N ILE A 376 -6.62 -8.21 6.35
CA ILE A 376 -6.74 -8.78 5.01
C ILE A 376 -5.46 -8.61 4.20
N ALA A 377 -4.94 -7.39 4.13
CA ALA A 377 -3.93 -7.00 3.17
C ALA A 377 -2.50 -7.25 3.64
N TRP A 378 -2.27 -7.28 4.97
CA TRP A 378 -0.93 -7.39 5.52
C TRP A 378 -0.31 -8.76 5.27
N PRO A 379 1.03 -8.84 5.08
CA PRO A 379 1.71 -10.07 4.76
C PRO A 379 1.35 -11.21 5.71
N ARG A 380 0.87 -12.30 5.12
CA ARG A 380 0.67 -13.59 5.79
C ARG A 380 1.82 -14.51 5.44
N TYR A 381 2.02 -15.56 6.23
CA TYR A 381 3.13 -16.46 5.89
C TYR A 381 2.91 -17.12 4.54
N GLU A 382 3.92 -17.02 3.71
CA GLU A 382 4.05 -17.65 2.41
C GLU A 382 4.88 -18.93 2.55
N ASP A 383 4.40 -20.05 2.01
CA ASP A 383 5.17 -21.29 2.00
C ASP A 383 6.44 -21.12 1.18
N ILE A 384 7.56 -21.63 1.72
CA ILE A 384 8.88 -21.52 1.10
C ILE A 384 8.88 -22.05 -0.34
N ASP A 385 8.17 -23.16 -0.59
CA ASP A 385 8.08 -23.75 -1.93
C ASP A 385 7.42 -22.79 -2.93
N LYS A 386 6.41 -22.02 -2.49
CA LYS A 386 5.77 -21.00 -3.33
C LYS A 386 6.71 -19.84 -3.62
N ALA A 387 7.49 -19.39 -2.63
CA ALA A 387 8.50 -18.35 -2.82
C ALA A 387 9.64 -18.82 -3.75
N ASN A 388 10.15 -20.04 -3.55
CA ASN A 388 11.20 -20.64 -4.37
C ASN A 388 10.76 -20.86 -5.82
N ASP A 389 9.48 -21.14 -6.05
CA ASP A 389 8.93 -21.34 -7.38
C ASP A 389 9.05 -20.10 -8.28
N PHE A 390 9.11 -18.89 -7.73
CA PHE A 390 9.45 -17.68 -8.51
C PHE A 390 10.85 -17.78 -9.14
N GLY A 391 11.79 -18.48 -8.49
CA GLY A 391 13.13 -18.73 -9.04
C GLY A 391 13.11 -19.46 -10.38
N LYS A 392 12.10 -20.31 -10.63
CA LYS A 392 11.91 -20.97 -11.94
C LYS A 392 11.59 -19.97 -13.03
N ASP A 393 10.69 -19.03 -12.75
CA ASP A 393 10.22 -18.05 -13.73
C ASP A 393 11.28 -16.97 -14.01
N ILE A 394 12.02 -16.55 -12.97
CA ILE A 394 13.10 -15.57 -13.07
C ILE A 394 14.32 -16.15 -13.83
N ALA A 395 14.54 -17.46 -13.73
CA ALA A 395 15.60 -18.17 -14.43
C ALA A 395 15.26 -18.49 -15.90
N LEU A 396 14.03 -18.24 -16.36
CA LEU A 396 13.68 -18.44 -17.76
C LEU A 396 14.49 -17.51 -18.65
N PRO A 397 14.97 -18.00 -19.82
CA PRO A 397 15.60 -17.14 -20.81
C PRO A 397 14.67 -15.97 -21.18
N VAL A 398 15.22 -14.76 -21.22
CA VAL A 398 14.52 -13.51 -21.56
C VAL A 398 13.61 -13.58 -22.81
N PRO A 399 13.93 -14.34 -23.88
CA PRO A 399 13.01 -14.55 -25.02
C PRO A 399 11.67 -15.22 -24.66
N GLN A 400 11.56 -15.88 -23.51
CA GLN A 400 10.33 -16.54 -23.03
C GLN A 400 9.50 -15.62 -22.13
N VAL A 401 10.05 -14.48 -21.72
CA VAL A 401 9.31 -13.41 -21.04
C VAL A 401 8.55 -12.64 -22.10
N LYS A 402 7.23 -12.46 -21.91
CA LYS A 402 6.43 -11.67 -22.83
C LYS A 402 6.94 -10.22 -22.85
N GLN A 403 7.65 -9.87 -23.92
CA GLN A 403 8.18 -8.55 -24.19
C GLN A 403 7.26 -7.85 -25.18
N GLU A 404 6.58 -6.80 -24.73
CA GLU A 404 5.81 -5.93 -25.61
C GLU A 404 6.47 -4.56 -25.62
N THR A 405 6.66 -4.02 -26.81
CA THR A 405 7.00 -2.61 -26.97
C THR A 405 5.78 -1.79 -26.53
N ALA A 406 5.93 -1.00 -25.47
CA ALA A 406 4.82 -0.24 -24.90
C ALA A 406 4.94 1.28 -25.17
N ARG A 407 3.79 1.95 -25.05
CA ARG A 407 3.49 3.40 -25.09
C ARG A 407 3.99 4.16 -26.33
N ASP A 408 5.28 4.11 -26.64
CA ASP A 408 5.95 4.98 -27.63
C ASP A 408 7.08 4.28 -28.43
N GLY A 409 7.20 2.95 -28.38
CA GLY A 409 8.35 2.25 -28.98
C GLY A 409 9.56 2.11 -28.05
N ALA A 410 9.58 2.86 -26.93
CA ALA A 410 10.75 3.10 -26.09
C ALA A 410 10.70 2.45 -24.70
N THR A 411 9.65 1.70 -24.36
CA THR A 411 9.57 1.00 -23.06
C THR A 411 9.40 -0.49 -23.27
N LEU A 412 10.00 -1.28 -22.38
CA LEU A 412 9.84 -2.72 -22.36
C LEU A 412 8.84 -3.13 -21.29
N LYS A 413 7.76 -3.79 -21.70
CA LYS A 413 6.83 -4.43 -20.78
C LYS A 413 7.30 -5.84 -20.45
N ILE A 414 7.37 -6.15 -19.16
CA ILE A 414 7.65 -7.49 -18.61
C ILE A 414 6.50 -7.89 -17.66
N GLY A 415 6.34 -9.18 -17.39
CA GLY A 415 5.30 -9.64 -16.45
C GLY A 415 5.51 -11.04 -15.93
N LEU A 416 4.91 -11.30 -14.76
CA LEU A 416 4.85 -12.59 -14.10
C LEU A 416 3.40 -12.90 -13.72
N GLN A 417 3.00 -14.16 -13.87
CA GLN A 417 1.67 -14.64 -13.50
C GLN A 417 1.81 -15.77 -12.47
N ARG A 418 1.93 -15.42 -11.17
CA ARG A 418 2.10 -16.40 -10.10
C ARG A 418 1.53 -15.90 -8.79
N GLU A 419 0.86 -16.81 -8.09
CA GLU A 419 0.35 -16.62 -6.73
C GLU A 419 1.47 -16.56 -5.69
N GLY A 420 1.48 -15.48 -4.90
CA GLY A 420 2.43 -15.28 -3.81
C GLY A 420 2.09 -14.08 -2.94
N ALA A 421 2.89 -13.86 -1.91
CA ALA A 421 2.83 -12.63 -1.13
C ALA A 421 3.17 -11.43 -2.02
N THR A 422 2.47 -10.31 -1.84
CA THR A 422 2.57 -9.14 -2.72
C THR A 422 4.01 -8.67 -2.92
N ASP A 423 4.74 -8.57 -1.81
CA ASP A 423 6.13 -8.13 -1.84
C ASP A 423 7.08 -9.18 -2.43
N THR A 424 6.74 -10.47 -2.36
CA THR A 424 7.57 -11.53 -2.95
C THR A 424 7.47 -11.46 -4.47
N GLY A 425 6.25 -11.27 -5.00
CA GLY A 425 6.03 -11.04 -6.43
C GLY A 425 6.73 -9.76 -6.93
N ASN A 426 6.67 -8.68 -6.15
CA ASN A 426 7.36 -7.43 -6.50
C ASN A 426 8.88 -7.57 -6.52
N GLU A 427 9.45 -8.25 -5.52
CA GLU A 427 10.89 -8.53 -5.46
C GLU A 427 11.33 -9.46 -6.60
N ALA A 428 10.52 -10.47 -6.93
CA ALA A 428 10.75 -11.33 -8.09
C ALA A 428 10.76 -10.54 -9.41
N MET A 429 9.83 -9.61 -9.58
CA MET A 429 9.79 -8.71 -10.74
C MET A 429 11.03 -7.80 -10.83
N LEU A 430 11.63 -7.38 -9.70
CA LEU A 430 12.90 -6.64 -9.71
C LEU A 430 14.04 -7.50 -10.24
N VAL A 431 14.17 -8.73 -9.75
CA VAL A 431 15.22 -9.64 -10.22
C VAL A 431 15.02 -9.95 -11.70
N LEU A 432 13.78 -10.18 -12.14
CA LEU A 432 13.45 -10.36 -13.55
C LEU A 432 13.85 -9.14 -14.39
N ALA A 433 13.49 -7.92 -13.95
CA ALA A 433 13.86 -6.68 -14.63
C ALA A 433 15.38 -6.50 -14.72
N ALA A 434 16.10 -6.81 -13.64
CA ALA A 434 17.56 -6.76 -13.59
C ALA A 434 18.20 -7.77 -14.56
N ASN A 435 17.69 -9.00 -14.63
CA ASN A 435 18.16 -10.00 -15.59
C ASN A 435 17.93 -9.55 -17.04
N VAL A 436 16.74 -9.01 -17.34
CA VAL A 436 16.42 -8.47 -18.66
C VAL A 436 17.32 -7.29 -19.01
N ALA A 437 17.54 -6.36 -18.08
CA ALA A 437 18.44 -5.22 -18.26
C ALA A 437 19.89 -5.68 -18.54
N ALA A 438 20.38 -6.69 -17.80
CA ALA A 438 21.71 -7.26 -17.98
C ALA A 438 21.88 -7.89 -19.37
N THR A 439 20.87 -8.61 -19.89
CA THR A 439 20.93 -9.16 -21.27
C THR A 439 20.99 -8.09 -22.35
N ARG A 440 20.60 -6.85 -22.04
CA ARG A 440 20.70 -5.68 -22.94
C ARG A 440 21.97 -4.86 -22.72
N GLY A 441 22.89 -5.31 -21.85
CA GLY A 441 24.14 -4.61 -21.54
C GLY A 441 23.96 -3.35 -20.69
N ALA A 442 22.81 -3.15 -20.06
CA ALA A 442 22.60 -2.03 -19.14
C ALA A 442 23.20 -2.36 -17.75
N ALA A 443 23.63 -1.34 -17.01
CA ALA A 443 24.02 -1.45 -15.60
C ALA A 443 22.89 -1.05 -14.62
N GLU A 444 21.89 -0.36 -15.15
CA GLU A 444 20.77 0.23 -14.43
C GLU A 444 19.52 0.24 -15.30
N TYR A 445 18.36 0.31 -14.65
CA TYR A 445 17.06 0.43 -15.31
C TYR A 445 16.12 1.29 -14.45
N ALA A 446 15.00 1.75 -14.99
CA ALA A 446 13.97 2.45 -14.22
C ALA A 446 12.58 1.89 -14.52
N ILE A 447 11.71 1.88 -13.50
CA ILE A 447 10.35 1.32 -13.61
C ILE A 447 9.36 2.45 -13.88
N VAL A 448 8.83 2.57 -15.09
CA VAL A 448 7.92 3.67 -15.49
C VAL A 448 6.50 3.44 -15.00
N GLN A 449 6.03 2.20 -15.08
CA GLN A 449 4.67 1.85 -14.68
C GLN A 449 4.63 0.46 -14.09
N ARG A 450 3.75 0.27 -13.10
CA ARG A 450 3.42 -1.03 -12.52
C ARG A 450 1.92 -1.20 -12.53
N ASN A 451 1.49 -2.37 -12.98
CA ASN A 451 0.12 -2.81 -12.83
C ASN A 451 0.15 -4.16 -12.13
N SER A 452 -0.44 -4.22 -10.95
CA SER A 452 -0.76 -5.47 -10.26
C SER A 452 -2.27 -5.65 -10.29
N SER A 453 -2.72 -6.87 -10.63
CA SER A 453 -4.10 -7.26 -10.37
C SER A 453 -4.14 -8.09 -9.10
N LEU A 454 -4.90 -7.61 -8.12
CA LEU A 454 -5.20 -8.36 -6.91
C LEU A 454 -6.24 -9.42 -7.29
N ARG A 455 -5.85 -10.70 -7.35
CA ARG A 455 -6.81 -11.79 -7.27
C ARG A 455 -6.72 -12.33 -5.86
N LEU A 456 -7.87 -12.47 -5.20
CA LEU A 456 -7.97 -12.83 -3.78
C LEU A 456 -8.43 -14.30 -3.62
N PRO A 457 -7.63 -15.33 -3.98
CA PRO A 457 -7.94 -16.68 -3.52
C PRO A 457 -7.63 -16.83 -2.02
N ARG A 458 -6.68 -16.04 -1.49
CA ARG A 458 -6.34 -15.95 -0.06
C ARG A 458 -5.82 -14.55 0.27
N GLU A 459 -6.57 -13.79 1.05
CA GLU A 459 -6.22 -12.45 1.51
C GLU A 459 -4.81 -12.43 2.18
N GLY A 460 -3.94 -11.49 1.77
CA GLY A 460 -2.54 -11.39 2.19
C GLY A 460 -1.53 -12.12 1.29
N LEU A 461 -2.02 -12.87 0.29
CA LEU A 461 -1.28 -13.47 -0.83
C LEU A 461 -1.99 -13.05 -2.13
N SER A 462 -1.64 -11.88 -2.67
CA SER A 462 -2.58 -11.16 -3.53
C SER A 462 -2.31 -11.20 -5.02
N ASP A 463 -1.17 -11.71 -5.46
CA ASP A 463 -0.79 -11.44 -6.84
C ASP A 463 -1.08 -12.65 -7.72
N ALA A 464 -1.94 -12.49 -8.72
CA ALA A 464 -2.06 -13.48 -9.77
C ALA A 464 -1.40 -13.01 -11.07
N PHE A 465 -1.27 -11.70 -11.28
CA PHE A 465 -0.65 -11.13 -12.48
C PHE A 465 -0.05 -9.75 -12.19
N GLN A 466 1.25 -9.62 -12.44
CA GLN A 466 1.99 -8.36 -12.37
C GLN A 466 2.57 -8.02 -13.75
N THR A 467 2.46 -6.76 -14.16
CA THR A 467 3.16 -6.25 -15.35
C THR A 467 3.83 -4.93 -15.08
N TRP A 468 5.10 -4.83 -15.46
CA TRP A 468 5.91 -3.64 -15.28
C TRP A 468 6.38 -3.13 -16.63
N GLN A 469 6.40 -1.82 -16.80
CA GLN A 469 7.08 -1.15 -17.90
C GLN A 469 8.40 -0.61 -17.39
N ILE A 470 9.50 -1.00 -18.02
CA ILE A 470 10.85 -0.59 -17.66
C ILE A 470 11.52 0.12 -18.83
N VAL A 471 12.47 0.99 -18.50
CA VAL A 471 13.33 1.71 -19.44
C VAL A 471 14.80 1.56 -19.07
N PHE A 472 15.66 1.69 -20.07
CA PHE A 472 17.11 1.55 -20.02
C PHE A 472 17.79 2.84 -20.49
N PRO A 473 19.10 3.01 -20.24
CA PRO A 473 19.87 4.18 -20.70
C PRO A 473 19.77 4.52 -22.19
N THR A 474 19.46 3.53 -23.03
CA THR A 474 19.32 3.70 -24.49
C THR A 474 17.93 4.20 -24.92
N ASP A 475 16.95 4.24 -24.01
CA ASP A 475 15.56 4.57 -24.34
C ASP A 475 15.30 6.07 -24.24
N ALA A 476 14.43 6.61 -25.11
CA ALA A 476 14.14 8.05 -25.18
C ALA A 476 13.58 8.65 -23.86
N LEU A 477 12.92 7.84 -23.03
CA LEU A 477 12.38 8.28 -21.75
C LEU A 477 13.44 8.30 -20.63
N TRP A 478 14.63 7.74 -20.85
CA TRP A 478 15.64 7.53 -19.81
C TRP A 478 15.99 8.79 -19.03
N GLU A 479 16.26 9.90 -19.71
CA GLU A 479 16.71 11.14 -19.08
C GLU A 479 15.73 11.64 -18.01
N SER A 480 14.42 11.40 -18.21
CA SER A 480 13.39 11.76 -17.24
C SER A 480 13.31 10.81 -16.03
N GLN A 481 13.93 9.62 -16.13
CA GLN A 481 13.87 8.55 -15.14
C GLN A 481 15.23 8.28 -14.47
N LYS A 482 16.32 8.82 -14.99
CA LYS A 482 17.70 8.63 -14.49
C LYS A 482 17.85 8.93 -13.00
N GLY A 483 17.18 9.96 -12.49
CA GLY A 483 17.20 10.32 -11.06
C GLY A 483 16.54 9.30 -10.12
N ARG A 484 15.94 8.23 -10.66
CA ARG A 484 15.30 7.15 -9.92
C ARG A 484 15.64 5.78 -10.51
N SER A 485 16.78 5.67 -11.17
CA SER A 485 17.27 4.39 -11.65
C SER A 485 17.57 3.44 -10.50
N ILE A 486 17.53 2.16 -10.81
CA ILE A 486 17.82 1.03 -9.92
C ILE A 486 19.06 0.33 -10.47
N SER A 487 20.06 0.16 -9.62
CA SER A 487 21.27 -0.59 -9.96
C SER A 487 20.99 -2.09 -10.02
N ILE A 488 21.41 -2.73 -11.13
CA ILE A 488 21.34 -4.19 -11.27
C ILE A 488 22.15 -4.89 -10.18
N ALA A 489 23.35 -4.39 -9.90
CA ALA A 489 24.24 -4.98 -8.89
C ALA A 489 23.61 -4.95 -7.49
N ALA A 490 22.92 -3.85 -7.13
CA ALA A 490 22.21 -3.75 -5.84
C ALA A 490 21.07 -4.77 -5.74
N VAL A 491 20.25 -4.88 -6.79
CA VAL A 491 19.15 -5.86 -6.84
C VAL A 491 19.67 -7.29 -6.75
N GLN A 492 20.72 -7.63 -7.51
CA GLN A 492 21.30 -8.97 -7.50
C GLN A 492 21.92 -9.32 -6.14
N ALA A 493 22.63 -8.40 -5.51
CA ALA A 493 23.25 -8.64 -4.21
C ALA A 493 22.20 -8.85 -3.10
N GLU A 494 21.10 -8.09 -3.12
CA GLU A 494 20.11 -8.13 -2.03
C GLU A 494 19.00 -9.17 -2.25
N LEU A 495 18.55 -9.39 -3.49
CA LEU A 495 17.35 -10.21 -3.78
C LEU A 495 17.64 -11.56 -4.43
N ALA A 496 18.72 -11.71 -5.24
CA ALA A 496 18.96 -12.99 -5.92
C ALA A 496 19.09 -14.19 -4.96
N PRO A 497 19.70 -14.08 -3.75
CA PRO A 497 19.73 -15.18 -2.79
C PRO A 497 18.35 -15.63 -2.29
N GLN A 498 17.31 -14.80 -2.44
CA GLN A 498 15.93 -15.12 -2.03
C GLN A 498 15.18 -15.96 -3.08
N PHE A 499 15.69 -16.03 -4.31
CA PHE A 499 15.06 -16.72 -5.43
C PHE A 499 16.05 -17.69 -6.10
N PRO A 500 16.43 -18.78 -5.40
CA PRO A 500 17.40 -19.72 -5.94
C PRO A 500 16.88 -20.35 -7.24
N ALA A 501 17.76 -20.47 -8.24
CA ALA A 501 17.44 -21.21 -9.44
C ALA A 501 17.13 -22.68 -9.08
N PRO A 502 16.15 -23.31 -9.75
CA PRO A 502 15.90 -24.74 -9.54
C PRO A 502 17.18 -25.54 -9.85
N PRO A 503 17.46 -26.62 -9.09
CA PRO A 503 18.58 -27.50 -9.40
C PRO A 503 18.42 -28.05 -10.84
N PRO A 504 19.53 -28.25 -11.57
CA PRO A 504 19.46 -28.77 -12.93
C PRO A 504 18.72 -30.11 -12.93
N VAL A 505 17.68 -30.22 -13.77
CA VAL A 505 16.95 -31.48 -13.92
C VAL A 505 17.92 -32.52 -14.46
N ALA A 506 18.22 -33.54 -13.66
CA ALA A 506 18.97 -34.69 -14.13
C ALA A 506 18.24 -35.27 -15.33
N LYS A 507 18.88 -35.23 -16.51
CA LYS A 507 18.35 -35.88 -17.71
C LYS A 507 18.19 -37.37 -17.38
N ARG A 508 16.94 -37.85 -17.34
CA ARG A 508 16.63 -39.28 -17.31
C ARG A 508 16.66 -39.84 -18.71
#